data_AF-A0A9X7BTI6-F1
#
_entry.id   AF-A0A9X7BTI6-F1
#
_cell.length_a   1.000
_cell.length_b   1.000
_cell.length_c   1.000
_cell.angle_alpha   90.00
_cell.angle_beta   90.00
_cell.angle_gamma   90.00
#
_symmetry.space_group_name_H-M   'P 1'
#
loop_
_entity.id
_entity.type
_entity.pdbx_description
1 polymer ?
#
loop_
_entity_poly.entity_id
_entity_poly.type
_entity_poly.pdbx_seq_one_letter_code
_entity_poly.pdbx_strand_id
1 'polypeptide(L)'
;MMNHDEVLSMLTENEKKIFNYIKETASEQGGSVKASMSKMGEATGLSEATAHRAVKKLRKLGIIGIVPSLEKAESNEIVYYGSSVDESQQIMDIMKQAGQLTSGLNRLESVLKTKEESLEKIQREKAELEQQVHALRQELATVRAQQSGIDSNKIISSQSLGDGTTAYIVKD
;
A
#
# COMPACT_ATOMS: atom_id res chain seq x y z
N MET A 1 -5.50 -0.16 -33.85
CA MET A 1 -5.17 -1.26 -32.91
C MET A 1 -5.42 -2.56 -33.66
N MET A 2 -4.58 -3.60 -33.51
CA MET A 2 -4.64 -4.79 -34.39
C MET A 2 -5.72 -5.78 -33.97
N ASN A 3 -6.48 -6.32 -34.93
CA ASN A 3 -7.49 -7.37 -34.71
C ASN A 3 -6.84 -8.71 -34.32
N HIS A 4 -7.58 -9.65 -33.70
CA HIS A 4 -7.13 -11.01 -33.40
C HIS A 4 -6.55 -11.73 -34.62
N ASP A 5 -7.22 -11.61 -35.77
CA ASP A 5 -6.74 -12.20 -37.02
C ASP A 5 -5.47 -11.51 -37.55
N GLU A 6 -5.32 -10.20 -37.32
CA GLU A 6 -4.11 -9.47 -37.67
C GLU A 6 -2.94 -9.89 -36.76
N VAL A 7 -3.19 -10.02 -35.45
CA VAL A 7 -2.21 -10.54 -34.50
C VAL A 7 -1.78 -11.96 -34.89
N LEU A 8 -2.74 -12.86 -35.13
CA LEU A 8 -2.44 -14.24 -35.55
C LEU A 8 -1.71 -14.27 -36.90
N SER A 9 -2.03 -13.37 -37.83
CA SER A 9 -1.32 -13.28 -39.13
C SER A 9 0.14 -12.86 -38.97
N MET A 10 0.47 -12.11 -37.91
CA MET A 10 1.83 -11.68 -37.61
C MET A 10 2.64 -12.75 -36.88
N LEU A 11 2.00 -13.80 -36.37
CA LEU A 11 2.66 -14.87 -35.63
C LEU A 11 2.93 -16.08 -36.53
N THR A 12 4.10 -16.68 -36.37
CA THR A 12 4.38 -18.00 -36.95
C THR A 12 3.58 -19.09 -36.22
N GLU A 13 3.41 -20.26 -36.83
CA GLU A 13 2.69 -21.38 -36.21
C GLU A 13 3.20 -21.76 -34.81
N ASN A 14 4.51 -21.68 -34.59
CA ASN A 14 5.10 -21.95 -33.28
C ASN A 14 4.79 -20.82 -32.27
N GLU A 15 4.77 -19.56 -32.72
CA GLU A 15 4.41 -18.43 -31.87
C GLU A 15 2.91 -18.45 -31.51
N LYS A 16 2.05 -18.91 -32.42
CA LYS A 16 0.62 -19.13 -32.17
C LYS A 16 0.39 -20.18 -31.08
N LYS A 17 1.17 -21.26 -31.06
CA LYS A 17 1.09 -22.27 -29.98
C LYS A 17 1.38 -21.67 -28.61
N ILE A 18 2.43 -20.84 -28.50
CA ILE A 18 2.76 -20.13 -27.25
C ILE A 18 1.67 -19.12 -26.89
N PHE A 19 1.15 -18.38 -27.87
CA PHE A 19 0.04 -17.44 -27.66
C PHE A 19 -1.21 -18.14 -27.13
N ASN A 20 -1.63 -19.26 -27.75
CA ASN A 20 -2.80 -20.01 -27.31
C ASN A 20 -2.60 -20.58 -25.90
N TYR A 21 -1.41 -21.13 -25.61
CA TYR A 21 -1.08 -21.59 -24.27
C TYR A 21 -1.19 -20.47 -23.22
N ILE A 22 -0.65 -19.28 -23.50
CA ILE A 22 -0.74 -18.13 -22.57
C ILE A 22 -2.20 -17.69 -22.41
N LYS A 23 -2.96 -17.60 -23.51
CA LYS A 23 -4.37 -17.21 -23.49
C LYS A 23 -5.20 -18.17 -22.65
N GLU A 24 -5.10 -19.47 -22.90
CA GLU A 24 -5.86 -20.51 -22.19
C GLU A 24 -5.49 -20.54 -20.71
N THR A 25 -4.18 -20.60 -20.40
CA THR A 25 -3.70 -20.66 -19.02
C THR A 25 -4.06 -19.39 -18.23
N ALA A 26 -3.96 -18.22 -18.85
CA ALA A 26 -4.36 -16.96 -18.22
C ALA A 26 -5.86 -16.89 -17.98
N SER A 27 -6.69 -17.37 -18.91
CA SER A 27 -8.14 -17.43 -18.71
C SER A 27 -8.54 -18.32 -17.53
N GLU A 28 -7.80 -19.40 -17.27
CA GLU A 28 -8.02 -20.29 -16.13
C GLU A 28 -7.49 -19.70 -14.80
N GLN A 29 -6.38 -18.96 -14.84
CA GLN A 29 -5.65 -18.47 -13.66
C GLN A 29 -5.96 -17.01 -13.28
N GLY A 30 -6.97 -16.40 -13.89
CA GLY A 30 -7.43 -15.04 -13.53
C GLY A 30 -6.67 -13.90 -14.22
N GLY A 31 -6.08 -14.16 -15.39
CA GLY A 31 -5.51 -13.14 -16.29
C GLY A 31 -3.99 -13.19 -16.45
N SER A 32 -3.30 -14.10 -15.76
CA SER A 32 -1.84 -14.21 -15.84
C SER A 32 -1.35 -15.66 -15.81
N VAL A 33 -0.08 -15.85 -16.17
CA VAL A 33 0.60 -17.14 -16.20
C VAL A 33 1.94 -17.01 -15.47
N LYS A 34 2.15 -17.79 -14.41
CA LYS A 34 3.45 -17.90 -13.71
C LYS A 34 4.20 -19.13 -14.21
N ALA A 35 4.98 -18.98 -15.28
CA ALA A 35 5.72 -20.08 -15.90
C ALA A 35 7.07 -19.61 -16.48
N SER A 36 8.09 -20.48 -16.38
CA SER A 36 9.38 -20.27 -17.03
C SER A 36 9.30 -20.52 -18.55
N MET A 37 10.25 -19.97 -19.31
CA MET A 37 10.32 -20.20 -20.76
C MET A 37 10.52 -21.69 -21.09
N SER A 38 11.30 -22.43 -20.28
CA SER A 38 11.46 -23.88 -20.43
C SER A 38 10.12 -24.60 -20.28
N LYS A 39 9.39 -24.31 -19.19
CA LYS A 39 8.10 -24.96 -18.90
C LYS A 39 7.05 -24.68 -19.97
N MET A 40 7.02 -23.45 -20.50
CA MET A 40 6.14 -23.11 -21.62
C MET A 40 6.55 -23.80 -22.92
N GLY A 41 7.86 -23.91 -23.18
CA GLY A 41 8.39 -24.68 -24.30
C GLY A 41 7.92 -26.14 -24.22
N GLU A 42 8.17 -26.80 -23.08
CA GLU A 42 7.75 -28.19 -22.85
C GLU A 42 6.25 -28.38 -23.02
N ALA A 43 5.43 -27.52 -22.42
CA ALA A 43 3.97 -27.59 -22.50
C ALA A 43 3.43 -27.45 -23.93
N THR A 44 4.16 -26.76 -24.80
CA THR A 44 3.77 -26.52 -26.20
C THR A 44 4.52 -27.39 -27.21
N GLY A 45 5.43 -28.25 -26.74
CA GLY A 45 6.31 -29.07 -27.59
C GLY A 45 7.36 -28.25 -28.36
N LEU A 46 7.78 -27.10 -27.82
CA LEU A 46 8.73 -26.16 -28.42
C LEU A 46 9.99 -26.01 -27.56
N SER A 47 11.08 -25.53 -28.16
CA SER A 47 12.29 -25.21 -27.41
C SER A 47 12.14 -23.92 -26.59
N GLU A 48 12.88 -23.83 -25.49
CA GLU A 48 12.93 -22.62 -24.65
C GLU A 48 13.25 -21.35 -25.46
N ALA A 49 14.21 -21.44 -26.39
CA ALA A 49 14.57 -20.32 -27.27
C ALA A 49 13.40 -19.88 -28.17
N THR A 50 12.51 -20.80 -28.54
CA THR A 50 11.32 -20.49 -29.34
C THR A 50 10.23 -19.86 -28.48
N ALA A 51 10.02 -20.36 -27.26
CA ALA A 51 9.14 -19.73 -26.28
C ALA A 51 9.60 -18.29 -25.97
N HIS A 52 10.91 -18.08 -25.76
CA HIS A 52 11.46 -16.75 -25.50
C HIS A 52 11.25 -15.78 -26.67
N ARG A 53 11.46 -16.24 -27.91
CA ARG A 53 11.21 -15.44 -29.12
C ARG A 53 9.73 -15.06 -29.25
N ALA A 54 8.83 -16.01 -29.03
CA ALA A 54 7.39 -15.78 -29.07
C ALA A 54 6.95 -14.76 -28.01
N VAL A 55 7.35 -14.96 -26.75
CA VAL A 55 7.04 -14.03 -25.65
C VAL A 55 7.57 -12.62 -25.93
N LYS A 56 8.81 -12.50 -26.43
CA LYS A 56 9.38 -11.20 -26.80
C LYS A 56 8.54 -10.48 -27.86
N LYS A 57 8.05 -11.22 -28.86
CA LYS A 57 7.22 -10.66 -29.94
C LYS A 57 5.82 -10.29 -29.46
N LEU A 58 5.17 -11.16 -28.70
CA LEU A 58 3.85 -10.90 -28.09
C LEU A 58 3.88 -9.66 -27.19
N ARG A 59 4.96 -9.49 -26.41
CA ARG A 59 5.18 -8.28 -25.61
C ARG A 59 5.33 -7.04 -26.48
N LYS A 60 6.10 -7.12 -27.57
CA LYS A 60 6.27 -6.00 -28.51
C LYS A 60 4.95 -5.59 -29.18
N LEU A 61 4.06 -6.56 -29.41
CA LEU A 61 2.73 -6.34 -29.96
C LEU A 61 1.70 -5.85 -28.92
N GLY A 62 2.09 -5.72 -27.64
CA GLY A 62 1.20 -5.23 -26.58
C GLY A 62 0.14 -6.24 -26.11
N ILE A 63 0.26 -7.51 -26.51
CA ILE A 63 -0.70 -8.58 -26.18
C ILE A 63 -0.47 -9.10 -24.76
N ILE A 64 0.78 -9.04 -24.29
CA ILE A 64 1.19 -9.52 -22.97
C ILE A 64 2.10 -8.51 -22.27
N GLY A 65 2.05 -8.53 -20.94
CA GLY A 65 3.00 -7.88 -20.03
C GLY A 65 3.88 -8.90 -19.34
N ILE A 66 5.02 -8.45 -18.82
CA ILE A 66 5.90 -9.29 -17.97
C ILE A 66 6.13 -8.53 -16.67
N VAL A 67 5.71 -9.14 -15.56
CA VAL A 67 5.98 -8.68 -14.20
C VAL A 67 7.16 -9.50 -13.67
N PRO A 68 8.31 -8.87 -13.40
CA PRO A 68 9.46 -9.57 -12.83
C PRO A 68 9.14 -10.16 -11.46
N SER A 69 9.63 -11.35 -11.17
CA SER A 69 9.59 -11.91 -9.83
C SER A 69 10.49 -11.11 -8.87
N LEU A 70 10.09 -11.01 -7.60
CA LEU A 70 10.93 -10.42 -6.55
C LEU A 70 12.13 -11.32 -6.22
N GLU A 71 11.95 -12.64 -6.38
CA GLU A 71 12.98 -13.64 -6.13
C GLU A 71 13.57 -14.18 -7.42
N LYS A 72 14.91 -14.25 -7.51
CA LYS A 72 15.62 -14.75 -8.70
C LYS A 72 15.33 -16.22 -9.04
N ALA A 73 14.89 -17.01 -8.06
CA ALA A 73 14.55 -18.41 -8.25
C ALA A 73 13.13 -18.62 -8.80
N GLU A 74 12.28 -17.59 -8.73
CA GLU A 74 10.90 -17.67 -9.20
C GLU A 74 10.77 -17.24 -10.65
N SER A 75 9.82 -17.85 -11.35
CA SER A 75 9.46 -17.44 -12.70
C SER A 75 8.73 -16.10 -12.69
N ASN A 76 9.03 -15.26 -13.68
CA ASN A 76 8.26 -14.05 -13.95
C ASN A 76 6.79 -14.39 -14.23
N GLU A 77 5.92 -13.42 -13.98
CA GLU A 77 4.51 -13.51 -14.28
C GLU A 77 4.23 -12.86 -15.64
N ILE A 78 3.53 -13.59 -16.51
CA ILE A 78 3.11 -13.12 -17.83
C ILE A 78 1.64 -12.72 -17.73
N VAL A 79 1.35 -11.43 -17.86
CA VAL A 79 -0.02 -10.91 -17.81
C VAL A 79 -0.57 -10.89 -19.22
N TYR A 80 -1.72 -11.52 -19.44
CA TYR A 80 -2.38 -11.54 -20.74
C TYR A 80 -3.38 -10.38 -20.85
N TYR A 81 -3.13 -9.45 -21.76
CA TYR A 81 -4.00 -8.30 -22.00
C TYR A 81 -5.07 -8.55 -23.07
N GLY A 82 -4.93 -9.64 -23.84
CA GLY A 82 -5.83 -9.95 -24.94
C GLY A 82 -5.38 -9.41 -26.30
N SER A 83 -5.96 -9.97 -27.36
CA SER A 83 -6.13 -9.31 -28.65
C SER A 83 -7.62 -8.96 -28.74
N SER A 84 -7.95 -7.68 -28.60
CA SER A 84 -9.34 -7.19 -28.45
C SER A 84 -10.28 -7.73 -29.53
N VAL A 85 -11.35 -8.42 -29.13
CA VAL A 85 -12.54 -8.65 -29.98
C VAL A 85 -13.79 -7.97 -29.43
N ASP A 86 -13.78 -7.38 -28.23
CA ASP A 86 -14.93 -6.58 -27.82
C ASP A 86 -14.50 -5.38 -27.00
N GLU A 87 -14.36 -4.23 -27.67
CA GLU A 87 -14.21 -2.93 -27.02
C GLU A 87 -15.29 -2.75 -25.95
N SER A 88 -16.49 -3.30 -26.16
CA SER A 88 -17.59 -3.27 -25.18
C SER A 88 -17.24 -4.04 -23.90
N GLN A 89 -16.58 -5.19 -24.01
CA GLN A 89 -16.19 -5.98 -22.84
C GLN A 89 -15.03 -5.31 -22.08
N GLN A 90 -14.05 -4.75 -22.78
CA GLN A 90 -13.00 -3.93 -22.15
C GLN A 90 -13.59 -2.70 -21.46
N ILE A 91 -14.53 -2.01 -22.09
CA ILE A 91 -15.23 -0.87 -21.49
C ILE A 91 -16.02 -1.32 -20.25
N MET A 92 -16.70 -2.46 -20.30
CA MET A 92 -17.41 -3.00 -19.13
C MET A 92 -16.46 -3.35 -17.98
N ASP A 93 -15.31 -3.96 -18.27
CA ASP A 93 -14.30 -4.29 -17.26
C ASP A 93 -13.67 -3.02 -16.66
N ILE A 94 -13.39 -2.01 -17.50
CA ILE A 94 -12.92 -0.69 -17.05
C ILE A 94 -13.97 -0.02 -16.16
N MET A 95 -15.24 -0.04 -16.56
CA MET A 95 -16.34 0.53 -15.77
C MET A 95 -16.49 -0.19 -14.43
N LYS A 96 -16.36 -1.52 -14.41
CA LYS A 96 -16.38 -2.31 -13.18
C LYS A 96 -15.20 -1.97 -12.26
N GLN A 97 -13.99 -1.86 -12.81
CA GLN A 97 -12.81 -1.44 -12.07
C GLN A 97 -12.96 -0.01 -11.52
N ALA A 98 -13.51 0.92 -12.30
CA ALA A 98 -13.79 2.28 -11.86
C ALA A 98 -14.82 2.33 -10.72
N GLY A 99 -15.85 1.49 -10.77
CA GLY A 99 -16.84 1.35 -9.69
C GLY A 99 -16.21 0.78 -8.40
N GLN A 100 -15.33 -0.22 -8.52
CA GLN A 100 -14.56 -0.76 -7.40
C GLN A 100 -13.61 0.26 -6.80
N LEU A 101 -12.95 1.06 -7.64
CA LEU A 101 -12.04 2.13 -7.23
C LEU A 101 -12.80 3.22 -6.47
N THR A 102 -13.93 3.69 -7.01
CA THR A 102 -14.81 4.67 -6.34
C THR A 102 -15.26 4.16 -4.98
N SER A 103 -15.66 2.89 -4.90
CA SER A 103 -16.04 2.26 -3.62
C SER A 103 -14.86 2.16 -2.64
N GLY A 104 -13.66 1.92 -3.14
CA GLY A 104 -12.42 1.94 -2.36
C GLY A 104 -12.11 3.32 -1.81
N LEU A 105 -12.23 4.36 -2.63
CA LEU A 105 -12.04 5.76 -2.24
C LEU A 105 -13.01 6.18 -1.14
N ASN A 106 -14.30 5.87 -1.30
CA ASN A 106 -15.31 6.21 -0.28
C ASN A 106 -15.02 5.52 1.07
N ARG A 107 -14.52 4.28 1.05
CA ARG A 107 -14.09 3.59 2.29
C ARG A 107 -12.86 4.25 2.91
N LEU A 108 -11.88 4.63 2.10
CA LEU A 108 -10.69 5.33 2.58
C LEU A 108 -11.04 6.69 3.19
N GLU A 109 -11.92 7.44 2.54
CA GLU A 109 -12.41 8.73 3.05
C GLU A 109 -13.13 8.58 4.39
N SER A 110 -13.97 7.55 4.52
CA SER A 110 -14.63 7.22 5.79
C SER A 110 -13.63 6.87 6.91
N VAL A 111 -12.63 6.03 6.60
CA VAL A 111 -11.56 5.67 7.57
C VAL A 111 -10.74 6.90 7.95
N LEU A 112 -10.39 7.76 7.00
CA LEU A 112 -9.67 9.01 7.26
C LEU A 112 -10.46 9.91 8.19
N LYS A 113 -11.75 10.11 7.93
CA LYS A 113 -12.63 10.92 8.79
C LYS A 113 -12.69 10.38 10.22
N THR A 114 -12.85 9.07 10.40
CA THR A 114 -12.83 8.44 11.74
C THR A 114 -11.48 8.64 12.44
N LYS A 115 -10.37 8.59 11.69
CA LYS A 115 -9.04 8.84 12.24
C LYS A 115 -8.84 10.30 12.66
N GLU A 116 -9.34 11.25 11.88
CA GLU A 116 -9.32 12.68 12.23
C GLU A 116 -10.12 12.94 13.52
N GLU A 117 -11.34 12.42 13.62
CA GLU A 117 -12.17 12.54 14.83
C GLU A 117 -11.47 11.93 16.07
N SER A 118 -10.82 10.78 15.90
CA SER A 118 -10.05 10.13 16.98
C SER A 118 -8.84 10.98 17.39
N LEU A 119 -8.17 11.62 16.43
CA LEU A 119 -7.00 12.46 16.66
C LEU A 119 -7.39 13.72 17.43
N GLU A 120 -8.49 14.37 17.04
CA GLU A 120 -9.03 15.52 17.78
C GLU A 120 -9.38 15.15 19.23
N LYS A 121 -10.01 13.99 19.43
CA LYS A 121 -10.33 13.50 20.78
C LYS A 121 -9.06 13.33 21.63
N ILE A 122 -8.05 12.66 21.08
CA ILE A 122 -6.77 12.45 21.77
C ILE A 122 -6.09 13.78 22.09
N GLN A 123 -6.16 14.77 21.19
CA GLN A 123 -5.59 16.10 21.44
C GLN A 123 -6.29 16.82 22.60
N ARG A 124 -7.62 16.71 22.71
CA ARG A 124 -8.38 17.27 23.84
C ARG A 124 -8.03 16.57 25.14
N GLU A 125 -8.02 15.24 25.16
CA GLU A 125 -7.65 14.46 26.34
C GLU A 125 -6.22 14.77 26.80
N LYS A 126 -5.27 14.92 25.86
CA LYS A 126 -3.91 15.34 26.15
C LYS A 126 -3.88 16.72 26.82
N ALA A 127 -4.60 17.70 26.29
CA ALA A 127 -4.64 19.05 26.85
C ALA A 127 -5.23 19.06 28.28
N GLU A 128 -6.28 18.28 28.52
CA GLU A 128 -6.87 18.11 29.86
C GLU A 128 -5.89 17.46 30.83
N LEU A 129 -5.19 16.41 30.41
CA LEU A 129 -4.15 15.76 31.22
C LEU A 129 -2.98 16.70 31.53
N GLU A 130 -2.54 17.50 30.56
CA GLU A 130 -1.50 18.50 30.78
C GLU A 130 -1.92 19.55 31.82
N GLN A 131 -3.17 20.00 31.79
CA GLN A 131 -3.73 20.90 32.80
C GLN A 131 -3.79 20.24 34.19
N GLN A 132 -4.25 18.99 34.27
CA GLN A 132 -4.30 18.25 35.54
C GLN A 132 -2.89 18.04 36.13
N VAL A 133 -1.91 17.69 35.29
CA VAL A 133 -0.50 17.57 35.72
C VAL A 133 0.03 18.90 36.22
N HIS A 134 -0.31 20.02 35.58
CA HIS A 134 0.09 21.34 36.04
C HIS A 134 -0.52 21.68 37.41
N ALA A 135 -1.81 21.43 37.60
CA ALA A 135 -2.50 21.67 38.87
C ALA A 135 -1.89 20.82 40.00
N LEU A 136 -1.70 19.52 39.77
CA LEU A 136 -1.08 18.62 40.75
C LEU A 136 0.35 19.04 41.11
N ARG A 137 1.13 19.55 40.14
CA ARG A 137 2.47 20.09 40.41
C ARG A 137 2.42 21.33 41.30
N GLN A 138 1.45 22.21 41.12
CA GLN A 138 1.26 23.39 41.97
C GLN A 138 0.82 23.01 43.39
N GLU A 139 -0.11 22.07 43.52
CA GLU A 139 -0.52 21.52 44.82
C GLU A 139 0.67 20.88 45.55
N LEU A 140 1.46 20.05 44.86
CA LEU A 140 2.66 19.43 45.42
C LEU A 140 3.69 20.47 45.88
N ALA A 141 3.92 21.53 45.11
CA ALA A 141 4.80 22.62 45.50
C ALA A 141 4.30 23.34 46.77
N THR A 142 2.99 23.55 46.88
CA THR A 142 2.34 24.16 48.05
C THR A 142 2.50 23.29 49.30
N VAL A 143 2.24 21.97 49.17
CA VAL A 143 2.42 21.02 50.27
C VAL A 143 3.88 20.94 50.72
N ARG A 144 4.82 20.90 49.78
CA ARG A 144 6.26 20.89 50.11
C ARG A 144 6.71 22.17 50.81
N ALA A 145 6.19 23.33 50.41
CA ALA A 145 6.45 24.60 51.07
C ALA A 145 5.94 24.58 52.53
N GLN A 146 4.70 24.13 52.75
CA GLN A 146 4.12 24.00 54.09
C GLN A 146 4.92 23.05 54.99
N GLN A 147 5.34 21.88 54.47
CA GLN A 147 6.20 20.94 55.19
C GLN A 147 7.57 21.53 55.55
N SER A 148 8.07 22.47 54.73
CA SER A 148 9.36 23.14 54.94
C SER A 148 9.24 24.40 55.82
N GLY A 149 8.06 24.71 56.36
CA GLY A 149 7.81 25.92 57.16
C GLY A 149 7.83 27.22 56.34
N ILE A 150 7.74 27.14 55.01
CA ILE A 150 7.69 28.28 54.10
C ILE A 150 6.21 28.67 53.91
N ASP A 151 5.89 29.94 54.15
CA ASP A 151 4.56 30.50 53.83
C ASP A 151 4.33 30.45 52.32
N SER A 152 3.42 29.59 51.89
CA SER A 152 3.10 29.35 50.48
C SER A 152 2.62 30.61 49.75
N ASN A 153 2.05 31.58 50.48
CA ASN A 153 1.58 32.85 49.88
C ASN A 153 2.73 33.82 49.54
N LYS A 154 3.94 33.54 50.02
CA LYS A 154 5.13 34.35 49.75
C LYS A 154 5.98 33.81 48.60
N ILE A 155 5.67 32.62 48.06
CA ILE A 155 6.46 32.00 47.00
C ILE A 155 6.20 32.69 45.66
N ILE A 156 7.26 33.27 45.08
CA ILE A 156 7.27 33.91 43.77
C ILE A 156 7.57 32.87 42.67
N SER A 157 8.46 31.91 42.96
CA SER A 157 8.85 30.86 42.02
C SER A 157 9.42 29.66 42.76
N SER A 158 9.31 28.47 42.16
CA SER A 158 9.93 27.25 42.65
C SER A 158 10.59 26.49 41.50
N GLN A 159 11.79 25.97 41.71
CA GLN A 159 12.52 25.19 40.72
C GLN A 159 13.00 23.86 41.34
N SER A 160 12.71 22.75 40.66
CA SER A 160 13.26 21.43 41.01
C SER A 160 14.70 21.33 40.54
N LEU A 161 15.62 20.91 41.41
CA LEU A 161 17.06 20.78 41.12
C LEU A 161 17.46 19.37 40.61
N GLY A 162 16.51 18.45 40.48
CA GLY A 162 16.72 17.12 39.88
C GLY A 162 17.30 16.06 40.83
N ASP A 163 17.67 16.44 42.05
CA ASP A 163 18.21 15.59 43.13
C ASP A 163 17.18 15.29 44.23
N GLY A 164 15.91 15.69 44.02
CA GLY A 164 14.86 15.66 45.03
C GLY A 164 14.72 16.96 45.82
N THR A 165 15.65 17.91 45.67
CA THR A 165 15.62 19.23 46.28
C THR A 165 14.80 20.21 45.43
N THR A 166 14.00 21.06 46.08
CA THR A 166 13.25 22.16 45.43
C THR A 166 13.72 23.48 46.00
N ALA A 167 14.20 24.38 45.14
CA ALA A 167 14.54 25.75 45.50
C ALA A 167 13.28 26.63 45.42
N TYR A 168 13.09 27.51 46.42
CA TYR A 168 11.97 28.45 46.47
C TYR A 168 12.50 29.88 46.52
N ILE A 169 11.94 30.76 45.69
CA ILE A 169 12.13 32.22 45.77
C ILE A 169 10.93 32.78 46.52
N VAL A 170 11.15 33.38 47.67
CA VAL A 170 10.10 33.94 48.52
C VAL A 170 10.21 35.46 48.63
N LYS A 171 9.07 36.12 48.74
CA LYS A 171 8.94 37.55 49.06
C LYS A 171 9.06 37.72 50.58
N ASP A 172 9.95 38.60 51.05
CA ASP A 172 10.06 38.94 52.48
C ASP A 172 8.74 39.47 53.05
#